data_AF-I1QIZ0-F1
#
_entry.id   AF-I1QIZ0-F1
#
_cell.length_a   1.000
_cell.length_b   1.000
_cell.length_c   1.000
_cell.angle_alpha   90.00
_cell.angle_beta   90.00
_cell.angle_gamma   90.00
#
_symmetry.space_group_name_H-M   'P 1'
#
loop_
_entity.id
_entity.type
_entity.pdbx_description
1 polymer ?
#
loop_
_entity_poly.entity_id
_entity_poly.type
_entity_poly.pdbx_seq_one_letter_code
_entity_poly.pdbx_strand_id
1 'polypeptide(L)'
;MGPTCQSLFLSFSVHLLPPTPPGCGAATRRGSCTEAEAENDPFDVIHSESVAMFHCWAHDVPNLVVSWHGISLEALHSRIYQDLTRGDDERMSPASNHSLAQSVYRVLSEMHFFRSYVHHVAISDTTGEMLRDVYQIPNRRVHVILNGVDEAQFKPDAALGRAFREDLRLPKGANLVLGVSGRLVKGADLVLVAVGQISLSLP
;
A
#
# COMPACT_ATOMS: atom_id res chain seq x y z
N MET A 1 -13.62 -0.64 -52.81
CA MET A 1 -12.38 -0.41 -52.04
C MET A 1 -12.79 0.14 -50.68
N GLY A 2 -12.93 -0.74 -49.68
CA GLY A 2 -13.16 -0.33 -48.29
C GLY A 2 -11.82 -0.20 -47.57
N PRO A 3 -11.67 0.72 -46.62
CA PRO A 3 -10.43 0.84 -45.87
C PRO A 3 -10.27 -0.40 -44.98
N THR A 4 -9.21 -1.16 -45.22
CA THR A 4 -8.73 -2.21 -44.34
C THR A 4 -8.30 -1.59 -43.02
N CYS A 5 -9.06 -1.86 -41.96
CA CYS A 5 -8.66 -1.60 -40.58
C CYS A 5 -7.47 -2.52 -40.27
N GLN A 6 -6.26 -2.00 -40.38
CA GLN A 6 -5.07 -2.69 -39.89
C GLN A 6 -5.14 -2.69 -38.37
N SER A 7 -5.44 -3.84 -37.79
CA SER A 7 -5.20 -4.12 -36.38
C SER A 7 -3.69 -4.01 -36.14
N LEU A 8 -3.28 -2.88 -35.56
CA LEU A 8 -1.96 -2.76 -34.95
C LEU A 8 -1.95 -3.68 -33.73
N PHE A 9 -1.36 -4.87 -33.88
CA PHE A 9 -0.97 -5.69 -32.74
C PHE A 9 0.15 -4.95 -32.02
N LEU A 10 -0.18 -4.24 -30.94
CA LEU A 10 0.81 -3.75 -29.99
C LEU A 10 1.39 -4.98 -29.27
N SER A 11 2.67 -5.27 -29.51
CA SER A 11 3.43 -6.21 -28.70
C SER A 11 3.72 -5.55 -27.35
N PHE A 12 3.42 -6.23 -26.25
CA PHE A 12 3.67 -5.74 -24.89
C PHE A 12 4.69 -6.65 -24.21
N SER A 13 5.86 -6.10 -23.88
CA SER A 13 6.94 -6.80 -23.19
C SER A 13 7.09 -6.24 -21.78
N VAL A 14 7.12 -7.11 -20.78
CA VAL A 14 7.30 -6.72 -19.37
C VAL A 14 8.65 -7.19 -18.88
N HIS A 15 9.44 -6.27 -18.37
CA HIS A 15 10.73 -6.54 -17.73
C HIS A 15 10.59 -6.36 -16.22
N LEU A 16 10.76 -7.44 -15.47
CA LEU A 16 10.66 -7.43 -14.01
C LEU A 16 12.04 -7.39 -13.38
N LEU A 17 12.33 -6.35 -12.61
CA LEU A 17 13.55 -6.28 -11.81
C LEU A 17 13.44 -7.23 -10.61
N PRO A 18 14.46 -8.06 -10.33
CA PRO A 18 14.44 -8.98 -9.22
C PRO A 18 14.43 -8.24 -7.87
N PRO A 19 13.86 -8.83 -6.80
CA PRO A 19 13.85 -8.23 -5.48
C PRO A 19 15.27 -7.99 -4.95
N THR A 20 15.54 -6.80 -4.44
CA THR A 20 16.83 -6.47 -3.82
C THR A 20 16.99 -7.14 -2.45
N PRO A 21 18.16 -7.73 -2.12
CA PRO A 21 18.44 -8.24 -0.79
C PRO A 21 18.34 -7.13 0.28
N PRO A 22 17.86 -7.44 1.50
CA PRO A 22 17.81 -6.47 2.59
C PRO A 22 19.22 -5.94 2.90
N GLY A 23 19.34 -4.61 3.08
CA GLY A 23 20.60 -3.94 3.43
C GLY A 23 21.41 -3.35 2.26
N CYS A 24 21.11 -3.69 1.00
CA CYS A 24 21.60 -2.93 -0.14
C CYS A 24 20.72 -1.68 -0.34
N GLY A 25 21.31 -0.52 -0.60
CA GLY A 25 20.57 0.71 -0.95
C GLY A 25 19.69 0.46 -2.18
N ALA A 26 18.43 0.10 -1.93
CA ALA A 26 17.54 -0.49 -2.94
C ALA A 26 17.22 0.48 -4.09
N ALA A 27 17.41 1.77 -3.85
CA ALA A 27 17.12 2.81 -4.81
C ALA A 27 18.37 3.20 -5.64
N THR A 28 19.60 3.07 -5.10
CA THR A 28 20.85 3.27 -5.89
C THR A 28 21.01 2.20 -6.96
N ARG A 29 20.70 0.95 -6.62
CA ARG A 29 20.78 -0.17 -7.57
C ARG A 29 19.67 -0.10 -8.64
N ARG A 30 18.50 0.42 -8.31
CA ARG A 30 17.37 0.52 -9.25
C ARG A 30 17.64 1.51 -10.38
N GLY A 31 18.16 2.70 -10.09
CA GLY A 31 18.56 3.67 -11.12
C GLY A 31 19.60 3.08 -12.09
N SER A 32 20.65 2.45 -11.54
CA SER A 32 21.70 1.83 -12.37
C SER A 32 21.23 0.64 -13.21
N CYS A 33 20.27 -0.15 -12.72
CA CYS A 33 19.73 -1.29 -13.48
C CYS A 33 18.81 -0.84 -14.61
N THR A 34 17.97 0.16 -14.38
CA THR A 34 17.13 0.74 -15.44
C THR A 34 17.97 1.41 -16.52
N GLU A 35 19.06 2.09 -16.15
CA GLU A 35 20.00 2.71 -17.10
C GLU A 35 20.75 1.67 -17.95
N ALA A 36 21.25 0.59 -17.33
CA ALA A 36 22.00 -0.45 -18.03
C ALA A 36 21.13 -1.28 -19.00
N GLU A 37 19.86 -1.53 -18.66
CA GLU A 37 18.93 -2.23 -19.56
C GLU A 37 18.43 -1.29 -20.68
N ALA A 38 18.20 -0.01 -20.36
CA ALA A 38 17.79 1.00 -21.35
C ALA A 38 18.87 1.33 -22.38
N GLU A 39 20.15 1.02 -22.11
CA GLU A 39 21.25 1.24 -23.06
C GLU A 39 21.11 0.39 -24.34
N ASN A 40 20.36 -0.72 -24.30
CA ASN A 40 20.10 -1.57 -25.46
C ASN A 40 18.78 -1.23 -26.18
N ASP A 41 17.73 -0.88 -25.44
CA ASP A 41 16.43 -0.44 -25.95
C ASP A 41 15.69 0.36 -24.86
N PRO A 42 15.30 1.63 -25.09
CA PRO A 42 14.67 2.44 -24.05
C PRO A 42 13.27 1.93 -23.70
N PHE A 43 12.96 1.88 -22.40
CA PHE A 43 11.62 1.54 -21.93
C PHE A 43 10.60 2.63 -22.29
N ASP A 44 9.45 2.21 -22.84
CA ASP A 44 8.31 3.11 -23.06
C ASP A 44 7.73 3.66 -21.75
N VAL A 45 7.68 2.80 -20.71
CA VAL A 45 7.13 3.11 -19.39
C VAL A 45 7.99 2.44 -18.33
N ILE A 46 8.31 3.19 -17.27
CA ILE A 46 8.99 2.67 -16.09
C ILE A 46 8.02 2.74 -14.92
N HIS A 47 7.87 1.64 -14.19
CA HIS A 47 6.98 1.56 -13.04
C HIS A 47 7.76 1.33 -11.75
N SER A 48 7.49 2.14 -10.72
CA SER A 48 8.02 1.97 -9.37
C SER A 48 6.89 1.74 -8.36
N GLU A 49 7.13 0.89 -7.38
CA GLU A 49 6.21 0.71 -6.26
C GLU A 49 6.57 1.64 -5.10
N SER A 50 5.63 2.48 -4.67
CA SER A 50 5.76 3.38 -3.51
C SER A 50 7.07 4.19 -3.56
N VAL A 51 7.85 4.19 -2.47
CA VAL A 51 9.13 4.90 -2.35
C VAL A 51 10.35 4.09 -2.82
N ALA A 52 10.14 3.04 -3.62
CA ALA A 52 11.22 2.16 -4.09
C ALA A 52 12.24 2.89 -5.00
N MET A 53 11.80 3.88 -5.77
CA MET A 53 12.67 4.80 -6.50
C MET A 53 12.72 6.13 -5.74
N PHE A 54 13.90 6.48 -5.23
CA PHE A 54 14.05 7.69 -4.43
C PHE A 54 13.87 8.95 -5.28
N HIS A 55 13.20 9.97 -4.73
CA HIS A 55 12.75 11.15 -5.49
C HIS A 55 13.87 11.91 -6.24
N CYS A 56 15.13 11.87 -5.74
CA CYS A 56 16.26 12.52 -6.41
C CYS A 56 16.70 11.79 -7.68
N TRP A 57 16.47 10.48 -7.78
CA TRP A 57 16.72 9.70 -9.00
C TRP A 57 15.51 9.69 -9.91
N ALA A 58 14.30 9.65 -9.34
CA ALA A 58 13.06 9.68 -10.11
C ALA A 58 12.93 10.94 -10.99
N HIS A 59 13.57 12.05 -10.62
CA HIS A 59 13.50 13.31 -11.36
C HIS A 59 14.01 13.19 -12.80
N ASP A 60 15.04 12.38 -13.04
CA ASP A 60 15.71 12.28 -14.34
C ASP A 60 15.24 11.07 -15.16
N VAL A 61 14.25 10.32 -14.65
CA VAL A 61 13.73 9.12 -15.31
C VAL A 61 12.46 9.48 -16.10
N PRO A 62 12.49 9.39 -17.45
CA PRO A 62 11.33 9.68 -18.28
C PRO A 62 10.23 8.62 -18.10
N ASN A 63 8.98 9.01 -18.36
CA ASN A 63 7.81 8.11 -18.37
C ASN A 63 7.64 7.26 -17.10
N LEU A 64 8.05 7.81 -15.95
CA LEU A 64 7.99 7.14 -14.68
C LEU A 64 6.59 7.21 -14.05
N VAL A 65 6.02 6.04 -13.80
CA VAL A 65 4.74 5.82 -13.13
C VAL A 65 4.99 5.19 -11.77
N VAL A 66 4.22 5.61 -10.76
CA VAL A 66 4.32 5.04 -9.41
C VAL A 66 2.97 4.46 -8.95
N SER A 67 2.98 3.31 -8.28
CA SER A 67 1.82 2.81 -7.53
C SER A 67 1.96 3.08 -6.04
N TRP A 68 0.89 3.55 -5.39
CA TRP A 68 0.87 3.84 -3.95
C TRP A 68 0.11 2.74 -3.20
N HIS A 69 0.83 1.99 -2.35
CA HIS A 69 0.26 0.86 -1.57
C HIS A 69 -0.01 1.21 -0.09
N GLY A 70 0.19 2.48 0.24
CA GLY A 70 -0.01 3.08 1.55
C GLY A 70 0.69 4.43 1.58
N ILE A 71 0.01 5.44 2.10
CA ILE A 71 0.52 6.81 2.14
C ILE A 71 0.85 7.17 3.60
N SER A 72 1.95 7.88 3.81
CA SER A 72 2.41 8.27 5.15
C SER A 72 1.37 9.09 5.92
N LEU A 73 0.50 9.84 5.24
CA LEU A 73 -0.58 10.59 5.86
C LEU A 73 -1.68 9.69 6.42
N GLU A 74 -1.99 8.56 5.78
CA GLU A 74 -2.94 7.56 6.32
C GLU A 74 -2.41 7.00 7.65
N ALA A 75 -1.11 6.74 7.72
CA ALA A 75 -0.45 6.30 8.94
C ALA A 75 -0.45 7.39 10.02
N LEU A 76 -0.31 8.67 9.65
CA LEU A 76 -0.43 9.79 10.58
C LEU A 76 -1.86 9.93 11.10
N HIS A 77 -2.87 9.91 10.23
CA HIS A 77 -4.29 9.97 10.61
C HIS A 77 -4.66 8.86 11.57
N SER A 78 -4.21 7.63 11.29
CA SER A 78 -4.45 6.48 12.18
C SER A 78 -3.94 6.72 13.59
N ARG A 79 -2.81 7.40 13.75
CA ARG A 79 -2.24 7.75 15.07
C ARG A 79 -3.01 8.88 15.76
N ILE A 80 -3.47 9.87 15.00
CA ILE A 80 -4.32 10.94 15.53
C ILE A 80 -5.63 10.34 16.06
N TYR A 81 -6.24 9.41 15.32
CA TYR A 81 -7.47 8.74 15.76
C TYR A 81 -7.26 7.83 16.97
N GLN A 82 -6.10 7.19 17.12
CA GLN A 82 -5.76 6.47 18.36
C GLN A 82 -5.70 7.41 19.57
N ASP A 83 -5.35 8.68 19.38
CA ASP A 83 -5.36 9.65 20.48
C ASP A 83 -6.79 10.00 20.93
N LEU A 84 -7.80 9.89 20.05
CA LEU A 84 -9.21 10.09 20.42
C LEU A 84 -9.71 9.05 21.42
N THR A 85 -9.05 7.89 21.51
CA THR A 85 -9.41 6.84 22.46
C THR A 85 -8.65 6.93 23.78
N ARG A 86 -7.73 7.89 23.93
CA ARG A 86 -6.97 8.14 25.16
C ARG A 86 -7.90 8.76 26.21
N GLY A 87 -7.81 8.30 27.46
CA GLY A 87 -8.61 8.87 28.56
C GLY A 87 -8.22 10.32 28.87
N ASP A 88 -9.16 11.10 29.41
CA ASP A 88 -8.97 12.53 29.69
C ASP A 88 -7.72 12.83 30.55
N ASP A 89 -7.43 11.97 31.53
CA ASP A 89 -6.28 12.10 32.44
C ASP A 89 -5.05 11.29 32.00
N GLU A 90 -5.17 10.50 30.94
CA GLU A 90 -4.08 9.65 30.46
C GLU A 90 -3.09 10.50 29.64
N ARG A 91 -1.83 10.58 30.07
CA ARG A 91 -0.80 11.31 29.31
C ARG A 91 -0.28 10.48 28.14
N MET A 92 -0.04 11.15 27.01
CA MET A 92 0.64 10.54 25.87
C MET A 92 2.03 10.05 26.29
N SER A 93 2.32 8.77 26.04
CA SER A 93 3.65 8.21 26.33
C SER A 93 4.74 8.90 25.49
N PRO A 94 5.98 9.02 25.99
CA PRO A 94 7.10 9.57 25.21
C PRO A 94 7.33 8.83 23.88
N ALA A 95 7.13 7.51 23.87
CA ALA A 95 7.25 6.70 22.66
C ALA A 95 6.16 7.00 21.63
N SER A 96 4.91 7.19 22.08
CA SER A 96 3.80 7.59 21.20
C SER A 96 4.04 8.98 20.63
N ASN A 97 4.46 9.94 21.46
CA ASN A 97 4.76 11.30 21.03
C ASN A 97 5.89 11.34 20.00
N HIS A 98 6.99 10.63 20.25
CA HIS A 98 8.08 10.50 19.29
C HIS A 98 7.60 9.87 17.97
N SER A 99 6.78 8.82 18.04
CA SER A 99 6.27 8.15 16.85
C SER A 99 5.31 9.03 16.03
N LEU A 100 4.50 9.86 16.69
CA LEU A 100 3.65 10.86 16.05
C LEU A 100 4.51 11.92 15.34
N ALA A 101 5.51 12.48 16.03
CA ALA A 101 6.45 13.44 15.45
C ALA A 101 7.19 12.86 14.23
N GLN A 102 7.68 11.62 14.31
CA GLN A 102 8.31 10.93 13.17
C GLN A 102 7.36 10.75 11.99
N SER A 103 6.07 10.53 12.24
CA SER A 103 5.09 10.34 11.18
C SER A 103 4.90 11.63 10.37
N VAL A 104 4.95 12.80 11.03
CA VAL A 104 4.95 14.09 10.34
C VAL A 104 6.15 14.22 9.40
N TYR A 105 7.36 13.87 9.87
CA TYR A 105 8.55 13.88 9.01
C TYR A 105 8.44 12.92 7.82
N ARG A 106 7.82 11.74 8.00
CA ARG A 106 7.58 10.80 6.90
C ARG A 106 6.64 11.37 5.84
N VAL A 107 5.55 12.03 6.26
CA VAL A 107 4.65 12.73 5.34
C VAL A 107 5.41 13.76 4.52
N LEU A 108 6.20 14.61 5.19
CA LEU A 108 7.00 15.62 4.49
C LEU A 108 8.01 14.98 3.53
N SER A 109 8.68 13.90 3.93
CA SER A 109 9.64 13.19 3.07
C SER A 109 8.95 12.58 1.84
N GLU A 110 7.80 11.93 2.02
CA GLU A 110 7.03 11.30 0.94
C GLU A 110 6.50 12.34 -0.08
N MET A 111 6.13 13.54 0.36
CA MET A 111 5.68 14.60 -0.53
C MET A 111 6.72 15.02 -1.58
N HIS A 112 8.01 14.83 -1.31
CA HIS A 112 9.07 15.16 -2.27
C HIS A 112 8.99 14.28 -3.53
N PHE A 113 8.43 13.08 -3.40
CA PHE A 113 8.31 12.14 -4.50
C PHE A 113 7.22 12.54 -5.50
N PHE A 114 6.18 13.26 -5.08
CA PHE A 114 5.03 13.52 -5.93
C PHE A 114 5.31 14.37 -7.17
N ARG A 115 6.38 15.17 -7.13
CA ARG A 115 6.79 16.01 -8.25
C ARG A 115 7.61 15.26 -9.30
N SER A 116 8.31 14.20 -8.90
CA SER A 116 9.22 13.45 -9.77
C SER A 116 8.51 12.43 -10.65
N TYR A 117 7.29 12.01 -10.30
CA TYR A 117 6.55 11.00 -11.05
C TYR A 117 5.56 11.59 -12.05
N VAL A 118 5.46 11.05 -13.26
CA VAL A 118 4.54 11.58 -14.28
C VAL A 118 3.10 11.21 -13.95
N HIS A 119 2.86 9.94 -13.63
CA HIS A 119 1.55 9.41 -13.25
C HIS A 119 1.59 8.64 -11.93
N HIS A 120 0.47 8.68 -11.22
CA HIS A 120 0.25 8.07 -9.92
C HIS A 120 -0.89 7.07 -10.04
N VAL A 121 -0.63 5.82 -9.68
CA VAL A 121 -1.61 4.76 -9.56
C VAL A 121 -1.97 4.60 -8.09
N ALA A 122 -3.23 4.83 -7.75
CA ALA A 122 -3.79 4.55 -6.45
C ALA A 122 -4.45 3.17 -6.46
N ILE A 123 -4.22 2.37 -5.43
CA ILE A 123 -4.80 1.01 -5.33
C ILE A 123 -6.20 0.98 -4.70
N SER A 124 -6.75 2.16 -4.35
CA SER A 124 -8.08 2.33 -3.79
C SER A 124 -8.62 3.73 -4.12
N ASP A 125 -9.94 3.89 -4.09
CA ASP A 125 -10.58 5.20 -4.25
C ASP A 125 -10.13 6.18 -3.16
N THR A 126 -10.07 5.73 -1.90
CA THR A 126 -9.60 6.55 -0.76
C THR A 126 -8.19 7.08 -0.97
N THR A 127 -7.27 6.23 -1.44
CA THR A 127 -5.91 6.65 -1.76
C THR A 127 -5.90 7.63 -2.94
N GLY A 128 -6.75 7.41 -3.95
CA GLY A 128 -6.89 8.30 -5.11
C GLY A 128 -7.48 9.66 -4.77
N GLU A 129 -8.48 9.71 -3.89
CA GLU A 129 -9.03 10.94 -3.30
C GLU A 129 -7.96 11.67 -2.48
N MET A 130 -7.20 10.97 -1.64
CA MET A 130 -6.12 11.60 -0.88
C MET A 130 -5.07 12.27 -1.78
N LEU A 131 -4.63 11.59 -2.85
CA LEU A 131 -3.68 12.17 -3.82
C LEU A 131 -4.23 13.41 -4.53
N ARG A 132 -5.52 13.43 -4.88
CA ARG A 132 -6.17 14.53 -5.60
C ARG A 132 -6.57 15.68 -4.68
N ASP A 133 -7.26 15.38 -3.59
CA ASP A 133 -7.97 16.37 -2.78
C ASP A 133 -7.10 16.87 -1.62
N VAL A 134 -6.19 16.04 -1.09
CA VAL A 134 -5.28 16.47 -0.01
C VAL A 134 -3.95 16.95 -0.59
N TYR A 135 -3.34 16.15 -1.46
CA TYR A 135 -2.05 16.50 -2.05
C TYR A 135 -2.14 17.33 -3.33
N GLN A 136 -3.36 17.59 -3.82
CA GLN A 136 -3.60 18.49 -4.95
C GLN A 136 -2.87 18.06 -6.23
N ILE A 137 -2.64 16.75 -6.40
CA ILE A 137 -2.07 16.20 -7.63
C ILE A 137 -3.15 16.29 -8.72
N PRO A 138 -2.85 16.84 -9.91
CA PRO A 138 -3.85 17.02 -10.96
C PRO A 138 -4.55 15.71 -11.33
N ASN A 139 -5.89 15.74 -11.47
CA ASN A 139 -6.71 14.56 -11.79
C ASN A 139 -6.18 13.75 -12.98
N ARG A 140 -5.67 14.41 -14.03
CA ARG A 140 -5.08 13.73 -15.22
C ARG A 140 -3.83 12.88 -14.91
N ARG A 141 -3.22 13.07 -13.73
CA ARG A 141 -2.02 12.36 -13.27
C ARG A 141 -2.35 11.28 -12.24
N VAL A 142 -3.58 11.18 -11.74
CA VAL A 142 -3.97 10.20 -10.73
C VAL A 142 -4.97 9.22 -11.33
N HIS A 143 -4.65 7.93 -11.26
CA HIS A 143 -5.46 6.83 -11.78
C HIS A 143 -5.73 5.84 -10.67
N VAL A 144 -6.98 5.38 -10.52
CA VAL A 144 -7.31 4.32 -9.56
C VAL A 144 -7.30 2.98 -10.29
N ILE A 145 -6.43 2.06 -9.86
CA ILE A 145 -6.35 0.69 -10.39
C ILE A 145 -6.27 -0.24 -9.19
N LEU A 146 -7.36 -0.96 -8.93
CA LEU A 146 -7.46 -1.88 -7.80
C LEU A 146 -6.55 -3.09 -8.00
N ASN A 147 -5.96 -3.57 -6.91
CA ASN A 147 -5.22 -4.83 -6.93
C ASN A 147 -6.17 -6.01 -7.20
N GLY A 148 -5.67 -6.98 -7.96
CA GLY A 148 -6.34 -8.26 -8.13
C GLY A 148 -6.17 -9.19 -6.92
N VAL A 149 -7.00 -10.23 -6.87
CA VAL A 149 -6.85 -11.36 -5.95
C VAL A 149 -6.47 -12.59 -6.77
N ASP A 150 -5.43 -13.31 -6.36
CA ASP A 150 -5.10 -14.60 -6.98
C ASP A 150 -6.07 -15.67 -6.50
N GLU A 151 -7.10 -15.97 -7.30
CA GLU A 151 -8.14 -16.96 -6.98
C GLU A 151 -7.61 -18.40 -6.88
N ALA A 152 -6.43 -18.69 -7.43
CA ALA A 152 -5.81 -20.00 -7.25
C ALA A 152 -5.34 -20.20 -5.80
N GLN A 153 -4.90 -19.12 -5.16
CA GLN A 153 -4.42 -19.10 -3.77
C GLN A 153 -5.54 -18.73 -2.78
N PHE A 154 -6.37 -17.73 -3.09
CA PHE A 154 -7.40 -17.20 -2.22
C PHE A 154 -8.79 -17.70 -2.63
N LYS A 155 -9.10 -18.93 -2.23
CA LYS A 155 -10.41 -19.55 -2.44
C LYS A 155 -10.93 -20.22 -1.18
N PRO A 156 -12.27 -20.33 -1.01
CA PRO A 156 -12.83 -21.08 0.11
C PRO A 156 -12.40 -22.54 0.08
N ASP A 157 -11.88 -23.04 1.19
CA ASP A 157 -11.60 -24.45 1.42
C ASP A 157 -12.31 -24.90 2.71
N ALA A 158 -13.34 -25.71 2.55
CA ALA A 158 -14.15 -26.19 3.66
C ALA A 158 -13.41 -27.18 4.57
N ALA A 159 -12.47 -27.96 4.01
CA ALA A 159 -11.68 -28.90 4.81
C ALA A 159 -10.64 -28.14 5.64
N LEU A 160 -9.92 -27.21 5.02
CA LEU A 160 -9.00 -26.31 5.72
C LEU A 160 -9.73 -25.49 6.79
N GLY A 161 -10.91 -24.96 6.47
CA GLY A 161 -11.74 -24.21 7.42
C GLY A 161 -12.18 -25.03 8.63
N ARG A 162 -12.54 -26.31 8.47
CA ARG A 162 -12.85 -27.21 9.59
C ARG A 162 -11.62 -27.50 10.44
N ALA A 163 -10.51 -27.86 9.79
CA ALA A 163 -9.25 -28.13 10.48
C ALA A 163 -8.78 -26.91 11.28
N PHE A 164 -8.87 -25.71 10.72
CA PHE A 164 -8.53 -24.46 11.41
C PHE A 164 -9.40 -24.20 12.64
N ARG A 165 -10.72 -24.46 12.56
CA ARG A 165 -11.63 -24.31 13.71
C ARG A 165 -11.31 -25.32 14.82
N GLU A 166 -10.94 -26.54 14.45
CA GLU A 166 -10.52 -27.59 15.40
C GLU A 166 -9.18 -27.24 16.07
N ASP A 167 -8.21 -26.76 15.29
CA ASP A 167 -6.89 -26.33 15.78
C ASP A 167 -7.00 -25.18 16.80
N LEU A 168 -7.85 -24.18 16.49
CA LEU A 168 -8.18 -23.08 17.41
C LEU A 168 -9.15 -23.48 18.54
N ARG A 169 -9.57 -24.76 18.61
CA ARG A 169 -10.47 -25.31 19.62
C ARG A 169 -11.78 -24.53 19.78
N LEU A 170 -12.32 -24.04 18.66
CA LEU A 170 -13.57 -23.28 18.69
C LEU A 170 -14.74 -24.19 19.08
N PRO A 171 -15.74 -23.67 19.84
CA PRO A 171 -16.90 -24.47 20.24
C PRO A 171 -17.65 -25.06 19.04
N LYS A 172 -18.04 -26.33 19.16
CA LYS A 172 -18.90 -27.00 18.19
C LYS A 172 -20.26 -26.29 18.17
N GLY A 173 -20.60 -25.67 17.04
CA GLY A 173 -21.83 -24.88 16.90
C GLY A 173 -21.69 -23.37 17.10
N ALA A 174 -20.47 -22.83 17.18
CA ALA A 174 -20.25 -21.39 17.14
C ALA A 174 -20.78 -20.79 15.82
N ASN A 175 -21.94 -20.15 15.88
CA ASN A 175 -22.61 -19.53 14.74
C ASN A 175 -21.94 -18.24 14.27
N LEU A 176 -21.19 -17.57 15.15
CA LEU A 176 -20.40 -16.38 14.86
C LEU A 176 -18.96 -16.59 15.35
N VAL A 177 -18.00 -16.40 14.45
CA VAL A 177 -16.58 -16.41 14.76
C VAL A 177 -15.97 -15.17 14.13
N LEU A 178 -15.41 -14.31 14.97
CA LEU A 178 -14.72 -13.10 14.52
C LEU A 178 -13.22 -13.39 14.48
N GLY A 179 -12.60 -13.18 13.32
CA GLY A 179 -11.17 -13.34 13.12
C GLY A 179 -10.56 -12.03 12.64
N VAL A 180 -9.35 -11.75 13.12
CA VAL A 180 -8.55 -10.61 12.68
C VAL A 180 -7.24 -11.17 12.16
N SER A 181 -6.89 -10.84 10.92
CA SER A 181 -5.63 -11.24 10.30
C SER A 181 -4.94 -10.02 9.71
N GLY A 182 -3.63 -9.94 9.89
CA GLY A 182 -2.83 -8.83 9.42
C GLY A 182 -1.55 -8.64 10.23
N ARG A 183 -0.72 -7.67 9.81
CA ARG A 183 0.43 -7.25 10.62
C ARG A 183 -0.07 -6.58 11.89
N LEU A 184 0.39 -7.06 13.03
CA LEU A 184 0.16 -6.40 14.32
C LEU A 184 0.95 -5.08 14.36
N VAL A 185 0.26 -4.01 13.99
CA VAL A 185 0.73 -2.63 14.12
C VAL A 185 -0.01 -1.96 15.28
N LYS A 186 0.59 -0.94 15.90
CA LYS A 186 -0.08 -0.14 16.96
C LYS A 186 -1.43 0.36 16.43
N GLY A 187 -2.53 0.08 17.13
CA GLY A 187 -3.92 0.28 16.68
C GLY A 187 -4.73 -1.00 16.54
N ALA A 188 -4.10 -2.17 16.40
CA ALA A 188 -4.79 -3.46 16.38
C ALA A 188 -5.44 -3.81 17.74
N ASP A 189 -4.97 -3.17 18.81
CA ASP A 189 -5.53 -3.22 20.16
C ASP A 189 -6.97 -2.68 20.22
N LEU A 190 -7.36 -1.72 19.37
CA LEU A 190 -8.75 -1.24 19.31
C LEU A 190 -9.72 -2.34 18.89
N VAL A 191 -9.31 -3.23 17.98
CA VAL A 191 -10.15 -4.36 17.57
C VAL A 191 -10.29 -5.35 18.72
N LEU A 192 -9.22 -5.61 19.47
CA LEU A 192 -9.25 -6.45 20.68
C LEU A 192 -10.16 -5.85 21.76
N VAL A 193 -10.08 -4.55 22.01
CA VAL A 193 -10.94 -3.83 22.95
C VAL A 193 -12.41 -3.89 22.51
N ALA A 194 -12.69 -3.62 21.23
CA ALA A 194 -14.03 -3.67 20.68
C ALA A 194 -14.64 -5.09 20.79
N VAL A 195 -13.88 -6.12 20.45
CA VAL A 195 -14.30 -7.52 20.62
C VAL A 195 -14.58 -7.85 22.08
N GLY A 196 -13.75 -7.35 23.01
CA GLY A 196 -13.99 -7.47 24.45
C GLY A 196 -15.31 -6.83 24.89
N GLN A 197 -15.59 -5.60 24.44
CA GLN A 197 -16.85 -4.90 24.76
C GLN A 197 -18.08 -5.61 24.17
N ILE A 198 -17.98 -6.12 22.93
CA ILE A 198 -19.05 -6.93 22.32
C ILE A 198 -19.29 -8.18 23.16
N SER A 199 -18.24 -8.88 23.59
CA SER A 199 -18.37 -10.08 24.43
C SER A 199 -19.03 -9.80 25.78
N LEU A 200 -18.85 -8.60 26.35
CA LEU A 200 -19.48 -8.18 27.60
C LEU A 200 -20.93 -7.71 27.40
N SER A 201 -21.32 -7.38 26.18
CA SER A 201 -22.65 -6.85 25.83
C SER A 201 -23.59 -7.91 25.25
N LEU A 202 -23.06 -9.09 24.91
CA LEU A 202 -23.85 -10.25 24.50
C LEU A 202 -24.36 -10.96 25.77
N PRO A 203 -25.67 -11.31 25.83
CA PRO A 203 -26.29 -11.95 27.00
C PRO A 203 -25.78 -13.36 27.27
#